data_AF-A0A654DXX8-F1
#
_entry.id   AF-A0A654DXX8-F1
#
_cell.length_a   1.000
_cell.length_b   1.000
_cell.length_c   1.000
_cell.angle_alpha   90.00
_cell.angle_beta   90.00
_cell.angle_gamma   90.00
#
_symmetry.space_group_name_H-M   'P 1'
#
loop_
_entity.id
_entity.type
_entity.pdbx_description
1 polymer ?
#
loop_
_entity_poly.entity_id
_entity_poly.type
_entity_poly.pdbx_seq_one_letter_code
_entity_poly.pdbx_strand_id
1 'polypeptide(L)' 'MGDQKAKSNARRKGNRHQTSMLEYFKILLRKLSFNSRLFRKEYRKTFRYLEPSDQDRLREWLRKGPENTKIQ' A
#
# COMPACT_ATOMS: atom_id res chain seq x y z
N MET A 1 1.17 54.81 4.78
CA MET A 1 1.34 53.46 5.39
C MET A 1 1.29 52.47 4.24
N GLY A 2 2.46 52.03 3.77
CA GLY A 2 2.62 51.28 2.52
C GLY A 2 2.64 49.77 2.74
N ASP A 3 1.96 49.07 1.85
CA ASP A 3 1.76 47.63 1.79
C ASP A 3 3.06 46.82 1.82
N GLN A 4 3.14 45.86 2.75
CA GLN A 4 4.16 44.80 2.73
C GLN A 4 3.52 43.46 2.36
N LYS A 5 3.56 43.18 1.06
CA LYS A 5 3.23 41.87 0.48
C LYS A 5 4.36 40.89 0.76
N ALA A 6 4.30 40.18 1.88
CA ALA A 6 5.14 39.01 2.13
C ALA A 6 4.57 37.79 1.40
N LYS A 7 5.15 37.46 0.24
CA LYS A 7 4.86 36.21 -0.49
C LYS A 7 5.46 35.04 0.28
N SER A 8 4.64 34.31 1.03
CA SER A 8 4.99 33.04 1.66
C SER A 8 5.17 31.96 0.59
N ASN A 9 6.41 31.76 0.14
CA ASN A 9 6.76 30.65 -0.74
C ASN A 9 6.91 29.37 0.11
N ALA A 10 5.78 28.75 0.45
CA ALA A 10 5.75 27.45 1.11
C ALA A 10 6.38 26.41 0.17
N ARG A 11 7.61 26.01 0.50
CA ARG A 11 8.36 24.98 -0.19
C ARG A 11 7.58 23.66 -0.12
N ARG A 12 6.88 23.31 -1.21
CA ARG A 12 6.19 22.02 -1.37
C ARG A 12 7.21 20.89 -1.25
N LYS A 13 7.34 20.30 -0.06
CA LYS A 13 8.17 19.11 0.15
C LYS A 13 7.37 17.94 -0.40
N GLY A 14 7.84 17.39 -1.52
CA GLY A 14 7.12 16.42 -2.34
C GLY A 14 6.58 15.22 -1.55
N ASN A 15 5.40 14.75 -1.97
CA ASN A 15 4.78 13.52 -1.50
C ASN A 15 5.69 12.34 -1.81
N ARG A 16 6.46 11.88 -0.83
CA ARG A 16 6.99 10.51 -0.84
C ARG A 16 5.82 9.58 -0.54
N HIS A 17 5.32 8.83 -1.52
CA HIS A 17 4.38 7.74 -1.27
C HIS A 17 5.10 6.63 -0.50
N GLN A 18 5.07 6.70 0.84
CA GLN A 18 5.48 5.60 1.68
C GLN A 18 4.41 4.51 1.57
N THR A 19 4.73 3.41 0.91
CA THR A 19 3.83 2.25 0.83
C THR A 19 4.01 1.44 2.11
N SER A 20 2.92 1.13 2.83
CA SER A 20 2.99 0.27 4.01
C SER A 20 3.33 -1.17 3.61
N MET A 21 3.84 -1.98 4.55
CA MET A 21 4.11 -3.40 4.28
C MET A 21 2.86 -4.15 3.83
N LEU A 22 1.70 -3.84 4.41
CA LEU A 22 0.42 -4.41 3.98
C LEU A 22 0.11 -4.09 2.51
N GLU A 23 0.21 -2.83 2.11
CA GLU A 23 -0.06 -2.41 0.73
C GLU A 23 0.97 -2.97 -0.25
N TYR A 24 2.24 -3.04 0.15
CA TYR A 24 3.28 -3.71 -0.62
C TYR A 24 2.91 -5.17 -0.91
N PHE A 25 2.51 -5.93 0.12
CA PHE A 25 2.12 -7.33 -0.07
C PHE A 25 0.84 -7.49 -0.88
N LYS A 26 -0.16 -6.61 -0.74
CA LYS A 26 -1.35 -6.62 -1.61
C LYS A 26 -0.97 -6.47 -3.08
N ILE A 27 -0.10 -5.50 -3.41
CA ILE A 27 0.38 -5.30 -4.79
C ILE A 27 1.14 -6.53 -5.28
N LEU A 28 2.06 -7.05 -4.47
CA LEU A 28 2.88 -8.21 -4.82
C LEU A 28 2.01 -9.45 -5.07
N LEU A 29 1.09 -9.77 -4.16
CA LEU A 29 0.20 -10.92 -4.28
C LEU A 29 -0.74 -10.79 -5.48
N ARG A 30 -1.26 -9.58 -5.76
CA ARG A 30 -2.05 -9.32 -6.97
C ARG A 30 -1.24 -9.60 -8.23
N LYS A 31 -0.01 -9.10 -8.30
CA LYS A 31 0.89 -9.35 -9.45
C LYS A 31 1.23 -10.83 -9.62
N LEU A 32 1.27 -11.61 -8.56
CA LEU A 32 1.64 -13.03 -8.58
C LEU A 32 0.45 -13.98 -8.65
N SER A 33 -0.78 -13.46 -8.70
CA SER A 33 -2.02 -14.25 -8.71
C SER A 33 -2.10 -15.24 -9.88
N PHE A 34 -1.39 -14.98 -10.99
CA PHE A 34 -1.32 -15.89 -12.14
C PHE A 34 -0.53 -17.19 -11.87
N ASN A 35 0.29 -17.25 -10.82
CA ASN A 35 1.11 -18.43 -10.50
C ASN A 35 0.90 -18.88 -9.05
N SER A 36 0.17 -19.98 -8.89
CA SER A 36 -0.23 -20.51 -7.57
C SER A 36 0.95 -20.85 -6.65
N ARG A 37 2.05 -21.39 -7.19
CA ARG A 37 3.25 -21.75 -6.42
C ARG A 37 3.96 -20.51 -5.90
N LEU A 38 4.14 -19.51 -6.76
CA LEU A 38 4.81 -18.27 -6.41
C LEU A 38 3.96 -17.40 -5.49
N PHE A 39 2.65 -17.32 -5.75
CA PHE A 39 1.68 -16.69 -4.86
C PHE A 39 1.76 -17.25 -3.43
N ARG A 40 1.69 -18.58 -3.29
CA ARG A 40 1.75 -19.24 -1.97
C ARG A 40 3.08 -18.98 -1.27
N LYS A 41 4.19 -18.93 -2.02
CA LYS A 41 5.52 -18.62 -1.48
C LYS A 41 5.55 -17.21 -0.88
N GLU A 42 5.07 -16.21 -1.61
CA GLU A 42 5.07 -14.82 -1.13
C GLU A 42 4.03 -14.60 -0.04
N TYR A 43 2.87 -15.25 -0.11
CA TYR A 43 1.86 -15.21 0.96
C TYR A 43 2.42 -15.73 2.27
N ARG A 44 3.21 -16.82 2.26
CA ARG A 44 3.87 -17.30 3.49
C ARG A 44 4.85 -16.30 4.09
N LYS A 45 5.44 -15.39 3.29
CA LYS A 45 6.33 -14.37 3.82
C LYS A 45 5.58 -13.32 4.62
N THR A 46 4.31 -13.04 4.29
CA THR A 46 3.53 -11.99 4.95
C THR A 46 3.46 -12.19 6.46
N PHE A 47 3.37 -13.44 6.93
CA PHE A 47 3.34 -13.78 8.37
C PHE A 47 4.61 -13.40 9.14
N ARG A 48 5.74 -13.18 8.46
CA ARG A 48 7.00 -12.73 9.07
C ARG A 48 7.15 -11.22 9.08
N TYR A 49 6.44 -10.52 8.20
CA TYR A 49 6.63 -9.08 7.95
C TYR A 49 5.41 -8.23 8.32
N LEU A 50 4.24 -8.84 8.51
CA LEU A 50 3.03 -8.17 8.92
C LEU A 50 2.75 -8.46 10.39
N GLU A 51 2.37 -7.42 11.12
CA GLU A 51 1.75 -7.55 12.44
C GLU A 51 0.45 -8.37 12.35
N PRO A 52 0.02 -9.04 13.43
CA PRO A 52 -1.20 -9.88 13.42
C PRO A 52 -2.43 -9.15 12.87
N SER A 53 -2.62 -7.88 13.24
CA SER A 53 -3.73 -7.06 12.76
C SER A 53 -3.71 -6.82 11.24
N ASP A 54 -2.53 -6.65 10.65
CA ASP A 54 -2.37 -6.51 9.21
C ASP A 54 -2.47 -7.86 8.49
N GLN A 55 -2.10 -8.97 9.13
CA GLN A 55 -2.36 -10.31 8.60
C GLN A 55 -3.87 -10.56 8.47
N ASP A 56 -4.67 -10.17 9.46
CA ASP A 56 -6.13 -10.29 9.43
C ASP A 56 -6.74 -9.43 8.32
N ARG A 57 -6.27 -8.18 8.19
CA ARG A 57 -6.67 -7.30 7.08
C ARG A 57 -6.31 -7.88 5.72
N LEU A 58 -5.14 -8.51 5.59
CA LEU A 58 -4.72 -9.17 4.36
C LEU A 58 -5.61 -10.38 4.03
N ARG A 59 -5.95 -11.22 5.02
CA ARG A 59 -6.88 -12.35 4.86
C ARG A 59 -8.26 -11.88 4.40
N GLU A 60 -8.76 -10.81 5.02
CA GLU A 60 -10.06 -10.25 4.66
C GLU A 60 -10.06 -9.70 3.24
N TRP A 61 -8.98 -9.02 2.84
CA TRP A 61 -8.81 -8.55 1.47
C TRP A 61 -8.77 -9.70 0.45
N LEU A 62 -8.06 -10.78 0.74
CA LEU A 62 -8.04 -11.98 -0.11
C LEU A 62 -9.42 -12.64 -0.23
N ARG A 63 -10.18 -12.72 0.88
CA ARG A 63 -11.54 -13.28 0.91
C ARG A 63 -12.52 -12.48 0.05
N LYS A 64 -12.39 -11.15 0.02
CA LYS A 64 -13.20 -10.25 -0.81
C LYS A 64 -12.86 -10.28 -2.30
N GLY A 65 -11.72 -10.88 -2.67
CA GLY A 65 -11.21 -10.91 -4.03
C GLY A 65 -10.41 -9.64 -4.38
N PRO A 66 -9.18 -9.77 -4.91
CA PRO A 66 -8.33 -8.63 -5.27
C PRO A 66 -8.83 -7.78 -6.45
N GLU A 67 -9.92 -8.19 -7.11
CA GLU A 67 -10.56 -7.47 -8.22
C GLU A 67 -11.49 -6.33 -7.78
N ASN A 68 -11.94 -6.32 -6.52
CA ASN A 68 -12.90 -5.32 -6.04
C ASN A 68 -12.28 -3.94 -5.70
N THR A 69 -10.98 -3.78 -5.94
CA THR A 69 -10.29 -2.49 -5.83
C THR A 69 -10.20 -1.84 -7.21
N LYS A 70 -11.28 -1.13 -7.60
CA LYS A 70 -11.26 -0.21 -8.75
C LYS A 70 -10.12 0.78 -8.57
N ILE A 71 -9.13 0.70 -9.45
CA ILE A 71 -8.20 1.81 -9.70
C ILE A 71 -9.04 2.87 -10.41
N GLN A 72 -9.40 3.94 -9.69
CA GLN A 72 -9.86 5.18 -10.30
C GLN A 72 -8.63 5.96 -10.78
#